data_AF-A0A8X6WIX3-F1
#
_entry.id   AF-A0A8X6WIX3-F1
#
_cell.length_a   1.000
_cell.length_b   1.000
_cell.length_c   1.000
_cell.angle_alpha   90.00
_cell.angle_beta   90.00
_cell.angle_gamma   90.00
#
_symmetry.space_group_name_H-M   'P 1'
#
loop_
_entity.id
_entity.type
_entity.pdbx_description
1 polymer ?
#
loop_
_entity_poly.entity_id
_entity_poly.type
_entity_poly.pdbx_seq_one_letter_code
_entity_poly.pdbx_strand_id
1 'polypeptide(L)'
;MDSISSCPDKEVVLPKPNVDKIAAHTRFLLLSLPDNGMLIKSPFAINKALIGIGGEPKSVKRLRSGDQLIETNPTLQTKSFLLAKPFPDSPVTISQHKTLNSCRDVSSGSDLLTTPDAEILDGFSDQV
;
A
#
# COMPACT_ATOMS: atom_id res chain seq x y z
N MET A 1 -41.67 3.99 -36.95
CA MET A 1 -40.47 4.79 -37.29
C MET A 1 -39.80 5.09 -35.97
N ASP A 2 -39.07 4.09 -35.50
CA ASP A 2 -38.53 4.00 -34.16
C ASP A 2 -37.17 4.68 -34.11
N SER A 3 -37.12 5.89 -33.56
CA SER A 3 -35.86 6.58 -33.31
C SER A 3 -35.33 6.14 -31.96
N ILE A 4 -34.44 5.15 -31.99
CA ILE A 4 -33.62 4.74 -30.86
C ILE A 4 -32.63 5.88 -30.59
N SER A 5 -32.95 6.72 -29.61
CA SER A 5 -32.02 7.68 -29.04
C SER A 5 -30.93 6.90 -28.31
N SER A 6 -29.76 6.80 -28.94
CA SER A 6 -28.55 6.23 -28.36
C SER A 6 -28.18 7.04 -27.12
N CYS A 7 -28.32 6.44 -25.93
CA CYS A 7 -27.83 7.05 -24.70
C CYS A 7 -26.30 7.19 -24.78
N PRO A 8 -25.73 8.36 -24.49
CA PRO A 8 -24.27 8.48 -24.42
C PRO A 8 -23.77 7.57 -23.31
N ASP A 9 -22.72 6.80 -23.61
CA ASP A 9 -21.95 6.03 -22.64
C ASP A 9 -21.63 6.94 -21.45
N LYS A 10 -22.37 6.75 -20.36
CA LYS A 10 -22.02 7.36 -19.08
C LYS A 10 -20.77 6.63 -18.64
N GLU A 11 -19.61 7.15 -19.01
CA GLU A 11 -18.36 6.84 -18.36
C GLU A 11 -18.63 6.97 -16.87
N VAL A 12 -18.66 5.83 -16.18
CA VAL A 12 -18.87 5.76 -14.74
C VAL A 12 -17.64 6.41 -14.14
N VAL A 13 -17.69 7.73 -13.97
CA VAL A 13 -16.72 8.48 -13.19
C VAL A 13 -16.94 8.03 -11.76
N LEU A 14 -16.23 6.95 -11.40
CA LEU A 14 -16.10 6.48 -10.03
C LEU A 14 -15.86 7.72 -9.16
N PRO A 15 -16.59 7.94 -8.05
CA PRO A 15 -16.33 9.06 -7.17
C PRO A 15 -14.86 8.97 -6.79
N LYS A 16 -14.03 9.86 -7.33
CA LYS A 16 -12.58 9.80 -7.15
C LYS A 16 -12.36 9.85 -5.64
N PRO A 17 -11.93 8.75 -4.99
CA PRO A 17 -11.49 8.88 -3.62
C PRO A 17 -10.40 9.95 -3.66
N ASN A 18 -10.43 10.91 -2.74
CA ASN A 18 -9.50 12.04 -2.79
C ASN A 18 -8.08 11.49 -2.64
N VAL A 19 -7.43 11.19 -3.76
CA VAL A 19 -6.14 10.50 -3.85
C VAL A 19 -5.08 11.32 -3.13
N ASP A 20 -5.27 12.65 -3.06
CA ASP A 20 -4.41 13.54 -2.31
C ASP A 20 -4.45 13.27 -0.80
N LYS A 21 -5.65 13.13 -0.22
CA LYS A 21 -5.84 12.77 1.19
C LYS A 21 -5.30 11.37 1.50
N ILE A 22 -5.52 10.43 0.60
CA ILE A 22 -5.03 9.05 0.73
C ILE A 22 -3.50 9.02 0.69
N ALA A 23 -2.90 9.63 -0.32
CA ALA A 23 -1.45 9.60 -0.51
C ALA A 23 -0.73 10.35 0.61
N ALA A 24 -1.36 11.34 1.24
CA ALA A 24 -0.81 12.02 2.40
C ALA A 24 -0.51 11.02 3.55
N HIS A 25 -1.41 10.06 3.79
CA HIS A 25 -1.35 9.11 4.90
C HIS A 25 -0.87 7.71 4.50
N THR A 26 -0.73 7.45 3.20
CA THR A 26 -0.23 6.17 2.68
C THR A 26 1.28 6.25 2.49
N ARG A 27 2.00 5.24 2.97
CA ARG A 27 3.44 5.03 2.71
C ARG A 27 3.75 3.64 2.17
N PHE A 28 2.93 2.66 2.55
CA PHE A 28 3.11 1.28 2.17
C PHE A 28 2.07 0.89 1.12
N LEU A 29 2.54 0.51 -0.06
CA LEU A 29 1.71 0.05 -1.16
C LEU A 29 1.94 -1.43 -1.40
N LEU A 30 0.91 -2.13 -1.84
CA LEU A 30 0.98 -3.51 -2.25
C LEU A 30 0.81 -3.59 -3.76
N LEU A 31 1.79 -4.23 -4.40
CA LEU A 31 1.79 -4.57 -5.81
C LEU A 31 1.37 -6.02 -5.95
N SER A 32 0.23 -6.24 -6.60
CA SER A 32 -0.32 -7.57 -6.85
C SER A 32 -0.59 -7.77 -8.34
N LEU A 33 -0.20 -8.93 -8.85
CA LEU A 33 -0.58 -9.39 -10.19
C LEU A 33 -1.52 -10.59 -10.02
N PRO A 34 -2.51 -10.77 -10.90
CA PRO A 34 -3.30 -11.98 -10.93
C PRO A 34 -2.42 -13.21 -11.18
N ASP A 35 -2.90 -14.37 -10.74
CA ASP A 35 -2.30 -15.69 -10.97
C ASP A 35 -0.84 -15.82 -10.51
N ASN A 36 -0.46 -15.07 -9.47
CA ASN A 36 0.91 -15.00 -8.97
C ASN A 36 1.93 -14.59 -10.07
N GLY A 37 1.49 -13.83 -11.08
CA GLY A 37 2.33 -13.42 -12.21
C GLY A 37 3.60 -12.66 -11.80
N MET A 38 3.62 -12.06 -10.60
CA MET A 38 4.81 -11.45 -9.99
C MET A 38 5.97 -12.42 -9.80
N LEU A 39 5.71 -13.72 -9.62
CA LEU A 39 6.76 -14.72 -9.41
C LEU A 39 7.54 -15.02 -10.70
N ILE A 40 6.92 -14.78 -11.86
CA ILE A 40 7.46 -15.09 -13.20
C ILE A 40 8.18 -13.87 -13.81
N LYS A 41 7.88 -12.66 -13.33
CA LYS A 41 8.51 -11.42 -13.81
C LYS A 41 9.92 -11.26 -13.23
N SER A 42 10.87 -10.88 -14.09
CA SER A 42 12.24 -10.59 -13.66
C SER A 42 12.28 -9.41 -12.67
N PRO A 43 13.09 -9.47 -11.59
CA PRO A 43 13.28 -8.35 -10.67
C PRO A 43 13.68 -7.04 -11.37
N PHE A 44 14.46 -7.14 -12.46
CA PHE A 44 14.86 -5.97 -13.25
C PHE A 44 13.68 -5.32 -13.97
N ALA A 45 12.78 -6.13 -14.56
CA ALA A 45 11.59 -5.63 -15.25
C ALA A 45 10.65 -4.94 -14.26
N ILE A 46 10.51 -5.50 -13.06
CA ILE A 46 9.69 -4.91 -12.00
C ILE A 46 10.29 -3.58 -11.55
N ASN A 47 11.61 -3.52 -11.27
CA ASN A 47 12.26 -2.28 -10.87
C ASN A 47 12.12 -1.18 -11.94
N LYS A 48 12.31 -1.54 -13.22
CA LYS A 48 12.13 -0.61 -14.34
C LYS A 48 10.69 -0.08 -14.44
N ALA A 49 9.70 -0.93 -14.20
CA ALA A 49 8.30 -0.52 -14.15
C ALA A 49 8.03 0.46 -12.99
N LEU A 50 8.59 0.18 -11.80
CA LEU A 50 8.45 1.08 -10.64
C LEU A 50 9.05 2.46 -10.90
N ILE A 51 10.27 2.49 -11.44
CA ILE A 51 10.96 3.73 -11.84
C ILE A 51 10.12 4.50 -12.87
N GLY A 52 9.54 3.80 -13.86
CA GLY A 52 8.70 4.43 -14.89
C GLY A 52 7.37 5.01 -14.38
N ILE A 53 6.80 4.46 -13.30
CA ILE A 53 5.54 4.96 -12.72
C ILE A 53 5.77 6.18 -11.84
N GLY A 54 6.72 6.09 -10.90
CA GLY A 54 6.83 7.05 -9.81
C GLY A 54 8.25 7.28 -9.31
N GLY A 55 9.26 6.85 -10.08
CA GLY A 55 10.66 6.88 -9.66
C GLY A 55 11.03 5.73 -8.71
N GLU A 56 12.25 5.81 -8.17
CA GLU A 56 12.78 4.78 -7.28
C GLU A 56 12.07 4.82 -5.91
N PRO A 57 11.40 3.73 -5.48
CA PRO A 57 10.79 3.65 -4.15
C PRO A 57 11.85 3.51 -3.07
N LYS A 58 11.51 3.84 -1.82
CA LYS A 58 12.43 3.74 -0.68
C LYS A 58 12.82 2.29 -0.38
N SER A 59 11.85 1.39 -0.46
CA SER A 59 12.11 -0.04 -0.33
C SER A 59 11.11 -0.86 -1.15
N VAL A 60 11.57 -2.03 -1.59
CA VAL A 60 10.74 -3.03 -2.26
C VAL A 60 11.02 -4.38 -1.62
N LYS A 61 9.99 -5.02 -1.08
CA LYS A 61 10.10 -6.30 -0.39
C LYS A 61 9.09 -7.29 -0.94
N ARG A 62 9.55 -8.48 -1.33
CA ARG A 62 8.68 -9.58 -1.72
C ARG A 62 8.02 -10.19 -0.49
N LEU A 63 6.70 -10.31 -0.52
CA LEU A 63 5.92 -11.00 0.51
C LEU A 63 5.82 -12.50 0.20
N ARG A 64 5.48 -13.30 1.22
CA ARG A 64 5.26 -14.75 1.07
C ARG A 64 4.09 -15.07 0.13
N SER A 65 3.14 -14.15 -0.03
CA SER A 65 2.05 -14.25 -1.01
C SER A 65 2.54 -14.16 -2.46
N GLY A 66 3.76 -13.67 -2.69
CA GLY A 66 4.28 -13.39 -4.03
C GLY A 66 4.15 -11.93 -4.46
N ASP A 67 3.33 -11.16 -3.75
CA ASP A 67 3.20 -9.71 -3.94
C ASP A 67 4.48 -8.96 -3.57
N GLN A 68 4.59 -7.72 -4.03
CA GLN A 68 5.63 -6.81 -3.57
C GLN A 68 5.07 -5.69 -2.71
N LEU A 69 5.63 -5.56 -1.51
CA LEU A 69 5.44 -4.42 -0.64
C LEU A 69 6.40 -3.31 -1.07
N ILE A 70 5.85 -2.13 -1.35
CA ILE A 70 6.59 -0.95 -1.77
C ILE A 70 6.45 0.10 -0.69
N GLU A 71 7.57 0.67 -0.25
CA GLU A 71 7.58 1.84 0.62
C GLU A 71 7.90 3.08 -0.19
N THR A 72 7.04 4.10 -0.10
CA THR A 72 7.21 5.38 -0.79
C THR A 72 7.67 6.45 0.20
N ASN A 73 8.51 7.38 -0.28
CA ASN A 73 8.99 8.48 0.56
C ASN A 73 8.16 9.76 0.33
N PRO A 74 8.19 10.46 -0.82
CA PRO A 74 7.35 11.62 -1.02
C PRO A 74 5.89 11.27 -1.30
N THR A 75 4.97 12.10 -0.82
CA THR A 75 3.52 11.98 -1.08
C THR A 75 3.22 11.97 -2.58
N LEU A 76 3.96 12.74 -3.38
CA LEU A 76 3.82 12.78 -4.84
C LEU A 76 4.09 11.42 -5.49
N GLN A 77 5.12 10.71 -5.05
CA GLN A 77 5.42 9.36 -5.55
C GLN A 77 4.27 8.40 -5.23
N THR A 78 3.74 8.45 -4.01
CA THR A 78 2.57 7.64 -3.61
C THR A 78 1.35 7.92 -4.48
N LYS A 79 1.08 9.20 -4.81
CA LYS A 79 0.02 9.58 -5.74
C LYS A 79 0.25 8.97 -7.12
N SER A 80 1.47 9.07 -7.67
CA SER A 80 1.79 8.50 -8.98
C SER A 80 1.52 7.00 -9.04
N PHE A 81 1.90 6.26 -8.00
CA PHE A 81 1.62 4.82 -7.91
C PHE A 81 0.13 4.51 -7.78
N LEU A 82 -0.63 5.27 -7.00
CA LEU A 82 -2.08 5.07 -6.85
C LEU A 82 -2.88 5.48 -8.10
N LEU A 83 -2.37 6.42 -8.88
CA LEU A 83 -2.96 6.87 -10.15
C LEU A 83 -2.50 6.03 -11.35
N ALA A 84 -1.48 5.19 -11.16
CA ALA A 84 -0.98 4.33 -12.22
C ALA A 84 -2.10 3.42 -12.70
N LYS A 85 -2.44 3.55 -13.98
CA LYS A 85 -3.37 2.62 -14.62
C LYS A 85 -2.69 1.25 -14.71
N PRO A 86 -3.45 0.14 -14.58
CA PRO A 86 -2.92 -1.18 -14.88
C PRO A 86 -2.32 -1.18 -16.29
N PHE A 87 -1.12 -1.74 -16.44
CA PHE A 87 -0.48 -1.80 -17.75
C PHE A 87 -1.36 -2.62 -18.71
N PRO A 88 -1.56 -2.18 -19.97
CA PRO A 88 -2.34 -2.95 -20.94
C PRO A 88 -1.78 -4.37 -21.14
N ASP A 89 -0.46 -4.56 -20.99
CA ASP A 89 0.22 -5.85 -21.12
C ASP A 89 0.30 -6.67 -19.81
N SER A 90 -0.05 -6.08 -18.67
CA SER A 90 0.00 -6.76 -17.38
C SER A 90 -0.95 -6.06 -16.41
N PRO A 91 -2.02 -6.70 -15.94
CA PRO A 91 -2.96 -6.15 -14.97
C PRO A 91 -2.31 -6.06 -13.57
N VAL A 92 -1.38 -5.13 -13.43
CA VAL A 92 -0.71 -4.80 -12.19
C VAL A 92 -1.65 -3.94 -11.36
N THR A 93 -2.02 -4.44 -10.18
CA THR A 93 -2.88 -3.70 -9.24
C THR A 93 -2.03 -3.13 -8.13
N ILE A 94 -2.15 -1.83 -7.91
CA ILE A 94 -1.51 -1.13 -6.79
C ILE A 94 -2.61 -0.78 -5.78
N SER A 95 -2.43 -1.22 -4.55
CA SER A 95 -3.37 -0.94 -3.46
C SER A 95 -2.63 -0.49 -2.20
N GLN A 96 -3.36 0.14 -1.27
CA GLN A 96 -2.79 0.51 0.03
C GLN A 96 -2.62 -0.73 0.90
N HIS A 97 -1.49 -0.83 1.59
CA HIS A 97 -1.32 -1.87 2.59
C HIS A 97 -2.16 -1.57 3.84
N LYS A 98 -3.15 -2.41 4.14
CA LYS A 98 -4.17 -2.15 5.19
C LYS A 98 -3.58 -1.90 6.58
N THR A 99 -2.68 -2.77 7.03
CA THR A 99 -2.15 -2.73 8.41
C THR A 99 -1.03 -1.70 8.59
N LEU A 100 0.04 -1.78 7.79
CA LEU A 100 1.21 -0.91 7.91
C LEU A 100 0.91 0.59 7.76
N ASN A 101 -0.13 0.98 7.00
CA ASN A 101 -0.55 2.38 6.92
C ASN A 101 -1.40 2.84 8.11
N SER A 102 -2.06 1.92 8.81
CA SER A 102 -2.87 2.20 10.00
C SER A 102 -2.06 2.18 11.31
N CYS A 103 -0.94 1.46 11.35
CA CYS A 103 -0.07 1.37 12.54
C CYS A 103 0.76 2.65 12.79
N ARG A 104 0.54 3.71 12.01
CA ARG A 104 1.29 4.97 12.12
C ARG A 104 0.82 5.88 13.26
N ASP A 105 -0.36 5.62 13.82
CA ASP A 105 -0.89 6.34 14.99
C ASP A 105 -0.46 5.73 16.34
N VAL A 106 0.48 4.77 16.34
CA VAL A 106 1.10 4.25 17.57
C VAL A 106 2.61 4.48 17.51
N SER A 107 3.03 5.73 17.70
CA SER A 107 4.44 6.06 17.86
C SER A 107 4.63 7.22 18.85
N SER A 108 4.58 6.91 20.14
CA SER A 108 5.64 7.18 21.13
C SER A 108 5.17 6.68 22.50
N GLY A 109 5.43 5.42 22.83
CA GLY A 109 5.39 4.96 24.21
C GLY A 109 6.71 5.33 24.91
N SER A 110 7.02 6.62 25.06
CA SER A 110 8.01 7.02 26.07
C SER A 110 7.50 6.76 27.50
N ASP A 111 6.22 6.42 27.62
CA ASP A 111 5.51 6.07 28.84
C ASP A 111 5.33 4.54 29.02
N LEU A 112 6.11 3.71 28.30
CA LEU A 112 6.12 2.26 28.49
C LEU A 112 7.28 1.76 29.37
N LEU A 113 7.99 2.67 30.04
CA LEU A 113 9.18 2.38 30.85
C LEU A 113 9.16 3.14 32.18
N THR A 114 8.04 3.18 32.88
CA THR A 114 8.02 3.69 34.27
C THR A 114 7.16 2.83 35.19
N THR A 115 7.10 1.53 34.95
CA THR A 115 6.79 0.59 36.04
C THR A 115 8.11 0.35 36.80
N PRO A 116 8.24 0.80 38.07
CA PRO A 116 9.41 0.48 38.87
C PRO A 116 9.50 -1.04 39.05
N ASP A 117 10.71 -1.60 39.09
CA ASP A 117 10.97 -3.05 39.23
C ASP A 117 10.26 -3.68 40.46
N ALA A 118 9.82 -2.86 41.42
CA ALA A 118 9.01 -3.25 42.57
C ALA A 118 7.62 -3.83 42.20
N GLU A 119 6.93 -3.31 41.19
CA GLU A 119 5.61 -3.87 40.76
C GLU A 119 5.78 -5.22 40.05
N ILE A 120 6.90 -5.43 39.36
CA ILE A 120 7.21 -6.70 38.69
C ILE A 120 7.48 -7.77 39.74
N LEU A 121 8.21 -7.44 40.81
CA LEU A 121 8.57 -8.38 41.87
C LEU A 121 7.36 -8.81 42.73
N ASP A 122 6.41 -7.91 42.97
CA ASP A 122 5.17 -8.19 43.71
C ASP A 122 4.30 -9.24 42.99
N GLY A 123 4.17 -9.14 41.66
CA GLY A 123 3.41 -10.11 40.86
C GLY A 123 4.03 -11.51 40.76
N PHE A 124 5.30 -11.69 41.09
CA PHE A 124 5.98 -13.00 41.14
C PHE A 124 5.96 -13.64 42.53
N SER A 125 5.54 -12.91 43.57
CA SER A 125 5.56 -13.40 44.95
C SER A 125 4.38 -14.32 45.29
N ASP A 126 3.32 -14.30 44.47
CA ASP A 126 2.14 -15.17 44.60
C ASP A 126 2.27 -16.51 43.85
N GLN A 127 3.45 -16.79 43.29
CA GLN A 127 3.80 -18.08 42.69
C GLN A 127 4.96 -18.73 43.44
N VAL A 128 4.75 -19.07 44.72
CA VAL A 128 5.26 -20.28 45.43
C VAL A 128 4.75 -20.28 46.86
#